data_AF-A0A961FCN3-F1
#
_entry.id   AF-A0A961FCN3-F1
#
_cell.length_a   1.000
_cell.length_b   1.000
_cell.length_c   1.000
_cell.angle_alpha   90.00
_cell.angle_beta   90.00
_cell.angle_gamma   90.00
#
_symmetry.space_group_name_H-M   'P 1'
#
loop_
_entity.id
_entity.type
_entity.pdbx_description
1 polymer ?
#
loop_
_entity_poly.entity_id
_entity_poly.type
_entity_poly.pdbx_seq_one_letter_code
_entity_poly.pdbx_strand_id
1 'polypeptide(L)'
;MLVSKYPFLRGFKFFLLLLSIFVVASCGENNDSLNLNISPNPVCGNAQLETGESCDDGNTVTELCDYGQSSCTVCNDTCQEVAGTASFCGDGIVDTQHEACDDGGESANCNNDCTLVSCGDGKINTSAGEVCDDTNLDGQDCYDYDFSAGGNLACQGDCMAFNTNGCTNWFCSTPHSSIGPDADILTIDTLTAPIRPGYFITDLNVFIHATHSYLEDIVISLRHVESGTSMRLQDKDCGSLNDIMAIYDQEATDFPACNPSAQFGVEDTVLPLESLNLYVGMPSEAGDTWRLDILDTFDNDGGTLEAWCVEIELGTMEISECGDGVANFGEDCDGLDLGGKDCFSVNPNAVGGTLACDAFCQFDTSGCIP
;
A
#
# COMPACT_ATOMS: atom_id res chain seq x y z
N MET A 1 10.98 -38.58 -7.28
CA MET A 1 11.62 -39.82 -7.77
C MET A 1 12.74 -40.16 -6.80
N LEU A 2 12.58 -41.20 -5.96
CA LEU A 2 13.51 -41.51 -4.84
C LEU A 2 13.91 -43.00 -4.87
N VAL A 3 15.20 -43.27 -5.06
CA VAL A 3 15.89 -44.58 -5.12
C VAL A 3 17.36 -44.28 -4.73
N SER A 4 18.12 -44.98 -3.88
CA SER A 4 18.05 -46.27 -3.13
C SER A 4 18.84 -46.08 -1.80
N LYS A 5 18.50 -46.68 -0.64
CA LYS A 5 18.83 -48.06 -0.15
C LYS A 5 20.30 -48.50 -0.36
N TYR A 6 21.04 -49.16 0.55
CA TYR A 6 20.99 -49.45 2.01
C TYR A 6 22.37 -50.10 2.43
N PRO A 7 22.65 -50.64 3.64
CA PRO A 7 24.01 -50.71 4.24
C PRO A 7 24.61 -52.14 4.33
N PHE A 8 25.78 -52.35 5.00
CA PHE A 8 26.04 -53.50 5.92
C PHE A 8 27.39 -53.47 6.70
N LEU A 9 27.31 -53.67 8.04
CA LEU A 9 28.22 -54.38 9.00
C LEU A 9 29.66 -54.79 8.58
N ARG A 10 30.78 -54.46 9.26
CA ARG A 10 31.37 -54.94 10.57
C ARG A 10 32.80 -54.33 10.75
N GLY A 11 33.60 -54.49 11.83
CA GLY A 11 33.44 -55.12 13.17
C GLY A 11 34.60 -56.06 13.62
N PHE A 12 35.15 -55.92 14.85
CA PHE A 12 36.26 -56.71 15.51
C PHE A 12 37.69 -56.50 14.90
N LYS A 13 38.86 -56.63 15.58
CA LYS A 13 39.28 -57.05 16.96
C LYS A 13 40.70 -56.55 17.38
N PHE A 14 40.94 -56.58 18.70
CA PHE A 14 42.15 -56.36 19.53
C PHE A 14 43.48 -57.15 19.21
N PHE A 15 44.65 -56.47 19.35
CA PHE A 15 45.79 -56.73 20.31
C PHE A 15 46.86 -57.88 20.11
N LEU A 16 48.10 -57.63 20.60
CA LEU A 16 49.35 -58.48 20.76
C LEU A 16 50.14 -58.83 19.45
N LEU A 17 51.47 -59.05 19.39
CA LEU A 17 52.57 -59.14 20.37
C LEU A 17 53.95 -58.69 19.77
N LEU A 18 54.93 -58.39 20.65
CA LEU A 18 56.37 -58.15 20.41
C LEU A 18 57.16 -59.33 19.80
N LEU A 19 58.37 -59.08 19.24
CA LEU A 19 59.66 -59.50 19.86
C LEU A 19 60.96 -58.96 19.20
N SER A 20 61.82 -58.30 20.02
CA SER A 20 63.30 -58.45 20.17
C SER A 20 64.28 -58.12 19.02
N ILE A 21 65.50 -57.59 19.25
CA ILE A 21 66.59 -58.10 20.14
C ILE A 21 67.47 -56.98 20.75
N PHE A 22 68.07 -57.30 21.92
CA PHE A 22 69.02 -56.56 22.77
C PHE A 22 70.38 -56.19 22.14
N VAL A 23 71.10 -55.19 22.71
CA VAL A 23 72.35 -55.34 23.52
C VAL A 23 72.55 -54.07 24.39
N VAL A 24 73.19 -54.20 25.56
CA VAL A 24 73.38 -53.17 26.60
C VAL A 24 74.85 -52.77 26.73
N ALA A 25 75.15 -51.49 27.01
CA ALA A 25 76.43 -51.07 27.60
C ALA A 25 76.29 -49.80 28.48
N SER A 26 76.69 -49.91 29.75
CA SER A 26 77.03 -48.80 30.66
C SER A 26 78.54 -48.48 30.50
N CYS A 27 79.19 -47.43 30.99
CA CYS A 27 78.90 -46.28 31.87
C CYS A 27 80.05 -45.24 31.64
N GLY A 28 79.98 -43.99 32.14
CA GLY A 28 81.21 -43.17 32.27
C GLY A 28 81.10 -41.64 32.15
N GLU A 29 80.78 -40.98 33.27
CA GLU A 29 81.18 -39.64 33.74
C GLU A 29 81.53 -38.47 32.78
N ASN A 30 80.76 -37.39 32.96
CA ASN A 30 81.22 -36.02 33.23
C ASN A 30 82.30 -35.40 32.30
N ASN A 31 81.86 -34.60 31.34
CA ASN A 31 82.60 -33.40 30.94
C ASN A 31 81.70 -32.18 31.05
N ASP A 32 82.07 -31.29 31.96
CA ASP A 32 81.47 -29.96 32.13
C ASP A 32 81.86 -29.08 30.94
N SER A 33 81.07 -29.18 29.87
CA SER A 33 80.97 -28.14 28.87
C SER A 33 79.70 -27.37 29.14
N LEU A 34 79.83 -26.09 29.51
CA LEU A 34 78.71 -25.15 29.53
C LEU A 34 78.11 -25.08 28.12
N ASN A 35 77.14 -25.94 27.83
CA ASN A 35 76.13 -25.59 26.86
C ASN A 35 75.20 -24.60 27.57
N LEU A 36 75.68 -23.36 27.58
CA LEU A 36 74.96 -22.20 28.02
C LEU A 36 73.58 -22.30 27.37
N ASN A 37 72.51 -22.39 28.17
CA ASN A 37 71.14 -22.46 27.65
C ASN A 37 70.77 -21.07 27.14
N ILE A 38 71.43 -20.67 26.06
CA ILE A 38 70.97 -19.68 25.11
C ILE A 38 69.74 -20.34 24.50
N SER A 39 68.61 -20.17 25.18
CA SER A 39 67.36 -20.01 24.45
C SER A 39 67.71 -19.04 23.32
N PRO A 40 67.43 -19.37 22.05
CA PRO A 40 67.52 -18.36 21.01
C PRO A 40 66.77 -17.12 21.52
N ASN A 41 67.35 -15.93 21.32
CA ASN A 41 66.59 -14.71 21.58
C ASN A 41 65.32 -14.83 20.74
N PRO A 42 64.11 -14.69 21.33
CA PRO A 42 62.86 -14.84 20.59
C PRO A 42 62.90 -13.97 19.34
N VAL A 43 62.68 -14.57 18.16
CA VAL A 43 62.77 -13.90 16.86
C VAL A 43 61.37 -13.72 16.30
N CYS A 44 60.73 -12.62 16.68
CA CYS A 44 59.39 -12.29 16.19
C CYS A 44 59.29 -12.35 14.65
N GLY A 45 58.23 -13.01 14.18
CA GLY A 45 57.90 -13.19 12.78
C GLY A 45 58.55 -14.40 12.13
N ASN A 46 58.83 -15.45 12.91
CA ASN A 46 59.41 -16.69 12.41
C ASN A 46 58.40 -17.86 12.29
N ALA A 47 57.14 -17.60 12.65
CA ALA A 47 56.01 -18.54 12.74
C ALA A 47 56.16 -19.63 13.80
N GLN A 48 57.00 -19.44 14.82
CA GLN A 48 57.13 -20.29 16.01
C GLN A 48 56.96 -19.43 17.26
N LEU A 49 56.07 -19.84 18.17
CA LEU A 49 55.88 -19.15 19.45
C LEU A 49 57.03 -19.48 20.42
N GLU A 50 57.93 -18.52 20.65
CA GLU A 50 59.10 -18.65 21.52
C GLU A 50 58.91 -18.02 22.92
N THR A 51 59.84 -18.29 23.84
CA THR A 51 59.72 -17.81 25.24
C THR A 51 60.03 -16.33 25.34
N GLY A 52 58.99 -15.50 25.45
CA GLY A 52 59.05 -14.04 25.50
C GLY A 52 57.97 -13.38 24.62
N GLU A 53 57.42 -14.14 23.69
CA GLU A 53 56.35 -13.78 22.78
C GLU A 53 55.00 -14.22 23.35
N SER A 54 53.92 -13.49 23.06
CA SER A 54 52.55 -13.97 23.32
C SER A 54 51.86 -14.48 22.06
N CYS A 55 52.36 -14.13 20.89
CA CYS A 55 51.92 -14.54 19.55
C CYS A 55 53.12 -14.52 18.60
N ASP A 56 53.06 -15.28 17.49
CA ASP A 56 53.91 -15.09 16.30
C ASP A 56 53.11 -15.61 15.09
N ASP A 57 52.86 -14.75 14.11
CA ASP A 57 52.08 -15.05 12.89
C ASP A 57 52.94 -15.30 11.65
N GLY A 58 54.27 -15.28 11.78
CA GLY A 58 55.22 -15.40 10.69
C GLY A 58 55.66 -14.08 10.05
N ASN A 59 55.34 -12.92 10.63
CA ASN A 59 55.89 -11.64 10.17
C ASN A 59 56.08 -10.59 11.29
N THR A 60 56.48 -9.37 10.92
CA THR A 60 56.80 -8.25 11.86
C THR A 60 56.06 -6.96 11.50
N VAL A 61 54.97 -7.07 10.75
CA VAL A 61 53.99 -6.00 10.56
C VAL A 61 52.95 -6.15 11.66
N THR A 62 52.37 -5.04 12.12
CA THR A 62 51.16 -5.08 12.95
C THR A 62 49.98 -4.90 12.01
N GLU A 63 49.17 -5.94 11.82
CA GLU A 63 47.99 -5.88 10.95
C GLU A 63 46.89 -4.98 11.53
N LEU A 64 45.98 -4.59 10.63
CA LEU A 64 44.69 -4.02 10.99
C LEU A 64 43.67 -5.15 11.21
N CYS A 65 42.52 -4.85 11.79
CA CYS A 65 41.40 -5.79 11.76
C CYS A 65 40.87 -5.96 10.34
N ASP A 66 40.21 -7.09 10.04
CA ASP A 66 39.46 -7.20 8.80
C ASP A 66 38.32 -6.15 8.79
N TYR A 67 38.05 -5.58 7.63
CA TYR A 67 36.98 -4.58 7.46
C TYR A 67 35.62 -5.10 7.99
N GLY A 68 34.93 -4.26 8.75
CA GLY A 68 33.67 -4.60 9.41
C GLY A 68 33.82 -5.20 10.82
N GLN A 69 35.04 -5.43 11.30
CA GLN A 69 35.29 -5.83 12.70
C GLN A 69 35.43 -4.59 13.60
N SER A 70 34.52 -4.41 14.55
CA SER A 70 34.58 -3.31 15.54
C SER A 70 35.70 -3.46 16.58
N SER A 71 36.29 -4.65 16.70
CA SER A 71 37.54 -4.89 17.43
C SER A 71 38.12 -6.27 17.08
N CYS A 72 39.43 -6.39 17.13
CA CYS A 72 40.15 -7.66 16.98
C CYS A 72 41.44 -7.66 17.83
N THR A 73 42.08 -8.82 17.94
CA THR A 73 43.44 -8.94 18.51
C THR A 73 44.38 -9.34 17.39
N VAL A 74 45.48 -8.59 17.25
CA VAL A 74 46.55 -8.84 16.25
C VAL A 74 47.87 -9.08 16.97
N CYS A 75 48.82 -9.69 16.27
CA CYS A 75 50.20 -9.70 16.73
C CYS A 75 50.89 -8.40 16.28
N ASN A 76 51.73 -7.82 17.12
CA ASN A 76 52.50 -6.63 16.73
C ASN A 76 53.94 -6.97 16.32
N ASP A 77 54.68 -5.95 15.87
CA ASP A 77 56.09 -6.04 15.45
C ASP A 77 57.07 -6.49 16.57
N THR A 78 56.58 -6.62 17.81
CA THR A 78 57.30 -7.13 18.99
C THR A 78 56.72 -8.46 19.51
N CYS A 79 55.84 -9.12 18.74
CA CYS A 79 55.20 -10.38 19.07
C CYS A 79 54.44 -10.35 20.40
N GLN A 80 53.72 -9.25 20.61
CA GLN A 80 52.73 -9.07 21.67
C GLN A 80 51.33 -9.00 21.08
N GLU A 81 50.36 -9.63 21.75
CA GLU A 81 48.94 -9.51 21.44
C GLU A 81 48.47 -8.10 21.81
N VAL A 82 48.01 -7.35 20.81
CA VAL A 82 47.47 -6.00 20.98
C VAL A 82 46.11 -5.89 20.33
N ALA A 83 45.33 -4.87 20.72
CA ALA A 83 44.13 -4.53 19.98
C ALA A 83 44.54 -4.06 18.57
N GLY A 84 44.00 -4.70 17.54
CA GLY A 84 44.15 -4.20 16.17
C GLY A 84 43.35 -2.92 15.99
N THR A 85 43.78 -2.08 15.06
CA THR A 85 42.99 -0.92 14.64
C THR A 85 41.81 -1.43 13.82
N ALA A 86 40.59 -1.13 14.30
CA ALA A 86 39.35 -1.42 13.60
C ALA A 86 39.12 -0.43 12.44
N SER A 87 38.35 -0.87 11.45
CA SER A 87 37.96 -0.15 10.25
C SER A 87 36.61 -0.72 9.83
N PHE A 88 35.55 0.09 9.89
CA PHE A 88 34.18 -0.37 9.61
C PHE A 88 33.21 0.81 9.39
N CYS A 89 32.25 0.60 8.49
CA CYS A 89 31.16 1.54 8.27
C CYS A 89 30.46 1.96 9.57
N GLY A 90 30.48 3.27 9.84
CA GLY A 90 29.95 3.90 11.04
C GLY A 90 31.01 4.27 12.08
N ASP A 91 32.31 4.15 11.78
CA ASP A 91 33.40 4.64 12.63
C ASP A 91 33.76 6.12 12.38
N GLY A 92 33.28 6.68 11.27
CA GLY A 92 33.45 8.07 10.86
C GLY A 92 34.74 8.35 10.06
N ILE A 93 35.37 7.31 9.50
CA ILE A 93 36.59 7.41 8.69
C ILE A 93 36.39 6.66 7.37
N VAL A 94 36.28 7.42 6.26
CA VAL A 94 36.01 6.82 4.93
C VAL A 94 37.15 5.90 4.45
N ASP A 95 36.92 4.60 4.52
CA ASP A 95 37.80 3.56 4.00
C ASP A 95 37.54 3.31 2.52
N THR A 96 38.15 4.15 1.67
CA THR A 96 37.96 4.25 0.20
C THR A 96 38.04 2.95 -0.64
N GLN A 97 38.46 1.82 -0.06
CA GLN A 97 38.42 0.51 -0.72
C GLN A 97 37.10 -0.26 -0.48
N HIS A 98 36.37 0.08 0.57
CA HIS A 98 35.15 -0.59 1.03
C HIS A 98 33.93 0.34 1.10
N GLU A 99 34.16 1.65 1.26
CA GLU A 99 33.13 2.65 1.54
C GLU A 99 33.15 3.78 0.51
N ALA A 100 31.96 4.33 0.22
CA ALA A 100 31.83 5.55 -0.58
C ALA A 100 31.75 6.82 0.29
N CYS A 101 31.35 6.67 1.55
CA CYS A 101 31.24 7.69 2.58
C CYS A 101 31.21 6.99 3.95
N ASP A 102 31.51 7.73 5.02
CA ASP A 102 31.19 7.35 6.40
C ASP A 102 31.12 8.64 7.25
N ASP A 103 29.90 9.04 7.60
CA ASP A 103 29.62 10.19 8.48
C ASP A 103 29.39 9.76 9.95
N GLY A 104 29.71 8.50 10.30
CA GLY A 104 29.42 7.87 11.60
C GLY A 104 28.01 7.26 11.69
N GLY A 105 27.38 7.02 10.54
CA GLY A 105 25.98 6.57 10.39
C GLY A 105 25.26 7.29 9.24
N GLU A 106 23.94 7.10 9.13
CA GLU A 106 23.12 7.80 8.13
C GLU A 106 23.17 9.33 8.29
N SER A 107 23.27 10.01 7.15
CA SER A 107 23.34 11.46 7.02
C SER A 107 22.64 11.92 5.75
N ALA A 108 22.64 13.23 5.49
CA ALA A 108 22.14 13.77 4.22
C ALA A 108 22.98 13.38 2.97
N ASN A 109 24.13 12.72 3.15
CA ASN A 109 25.02 12.30 2.05
C ASN A 109 25.43 10.82 2.12
N CYS A 110 25.16 10.13 3.23
CA CYS A 110 25.62 8.77 3.48
C CYS A 110 24.54 7.87 4.07
N ASN A 111 24.47 6.62 3.62
CA ASN A 111 23.56 5.62 4.16
C ASN A 111 24.20 4.82 5.30
N ASN A 112 23.38 4.14 6.13
CA ASN A 112 23.86 3.28 7.23
C ASN A 112 24.74 2.09 6.80
N ASP A 113 24.84 1.80 5.50
CA ASP A 113 25.72 0.79 4.90
C ASP A 113 26.86 1.41 4.06
N CYS A 114 27.13 2.71 4.24
CA CYS A 114 28.24 3.45 3.65
C CYS A 114 28.24 3.51 2.11
N THR A 115 27.05 3.33 1.51
CA THR A 115 26.75 3.82 0.16
C THR A 115 26.38 5.30 0.21
N LEU A 116 26.61 6.02 -0.88
CA LEU A 116 26.11 7.39 -1.02
C LEU A 116 24.57 7.39 -1.07
N VAL A 117 24.00 8.49 -0.56
CA VAL A 117 22.60 8.85 -0.74
C VAL A 117 22.28 9.05 -2.23
N SER A 118 21.19 8.46 -2.72
CA SER A 118 20.70 8.63 -4.09
C SER A 118 19.28 8.07 -4.29
N CYS A 119 18.33 8.95 -4.58
CA CYS A 119 17.05 8.59 -5.19
C CYS A 119 17.19 7.53 -6.30
N GLY A 120 16.45 6.42 -6.16
CA GLY A 120 16.51 5.22 -6.99
C GLY A 120 17.56 4.18 -6.56
N ASP A 121 18.08 4.23 -5.33
CA ASP A 121 19.01 3.22 -4.79
C ASP A 121 18.31 2.05 -4.06
N GLY A 122 17.00 2.13 -3.87
CA GLY A 122 16.16 1.16 -3.17
C GLY A 122 15.90 1.50 -1.69
N LYS A 123 16.39 2.64 -1.19
CA LYS A 123 16.25 3.08 0.22
C LYS A 123 15.67 4.48 0.26
N ILE A 124 14.75 4.73 1.18
CA ILE A 124 14.28 6.10 1.45
C ILE A 124 15.30 6.78 2.35
N ASN A 125 16.10 7.71 1.82
CA ASN A 125 17.17 8.38 2.55
C ASN A 125 16.56 9.53 3.38
N THR A 126 15.87 9.18 4.47
CA THR A 126 15.11 10.14 5.30
C THR A 126 15.96 11.30 5.82
N SER A 127 17.24 11.04 6.14
CA SER A 127 18.20 12.07 6.58
C SER A 127 18.60 13.06 5.48
N ALA A 128 18.37 12.72 4.21
CA ALA A 128 18.54 13.59 3.05
C ALA A 128 17.25 14.31 2.64
N GLY A 129 16.11 13.95 3.22
CA GLY A 129 14.79 14.54 2.95
C GLY A 129 13.94 13.77 1.95
N GLU A 130 14.32 12.55 1.58
CA GLU A 130 13.50 11.70 0.71
C GLU A 130 12.26 11.20 1.44
N VAL A 131 11.13 11.17 0.73
CA VAL A 131 9.84 10.64 1.21
C VAL A 131 9.44 9.32 0.56
N CYS A 132 10.13 8.94 -0.52
CA CYS A 132 9.94 7.72 -1.30
C CYS A 132 11.22 7.42 -2.09
N ASP A 133 11.32 6.22 -2.66
CA ASP A 133 12.42 5.82 -3.56
C ASP A 133 11.87 4.93 -4.69
N ASP A 134 11.82 5.43 -5.93
CA ASP A 134 11.21 4.78 -7.11
C ASP A 134 9.80 4.19 -6.86
N THR A 135 9.72 2.92 -6.46
CA THR A 135 8.49 2.17 -6.17
C THR A 135 8.28 1.87 -4.68
N ASN A 136 9.26 2.20 -3.85
CA ASN A 136 9.15 2.21 -2.40
C ASN A 136 8.50 3.53 -1.94
N LEU A 137 7.18 3.50 -1.75
CA LEU A 137 6.38 4.67 -1.38
C LEU A 137 6.18 4.84 0.14
N ASP A 138 7.00 4.21 0.97
CA ASP A 138 6.82 4.10 2.44
C ASP A 138 5.43 3.60 2.89
N GLY A 139 4.80 2.79 2.04
CA GLY A 139 3.42 2.32 2.26
C GLY A 139 2.33 3.35 2.00
N GLN A 140 2.66 4.54 1.50
CA GLN A 140 1.69 5.53 1.03
C GLN A 140 0.97 5.05 -0.23
N ASP A 141 -0.30 5.40 -0.34
CA ASP A 141 -1.09 5.22 -1.57
C ASP A 141 -1.93 6.46 -1.90
N CYS A 142 -2.74 6.39 -2.95
CA CYS A 142 -3.54 7.52 -3.41
C CYS A 142 -4.62 7.95 -2.38
N TYR A 143 -5.09 7.07 -1.48
CA TYR A 143 -6.08 7.41 -0.45
C TYR A 143 -5.49 8.33 0.63
N ASP A 144 -4.17 8.33 0.83
CA ASP A 144 -3.48 9.27 1.74
C ASP A 144 -3.43 10.71 1.18
N TYR A 145 -3.80 10.91 -0.09
CA TYR A 145 -3.84 12.19 -0.80
C TYR A 145 -5.25 12.57 -1.27
N ASP A 146 -6.27 12.12 -0.53
CA ASP A 146 -7.70 12.36 -0.76
C ASP A 146 -8.25 11.81 -2.10
N PHE A 147 -7.54 10.89 -2.78
CA PHE A 147 -8.04 10.25 -4.00
C PHE A 147 -8.87 9.00 -3.71
N SER A 148 -10.19 9.16 -3.68
CA SER A 148 -11.13 8.13 -3.25
C SER A 148 -11.24 6.92 -4.19
N ALA A 149 -10.76 7.02 -5.45
CA ALA A 149 -10.68 5.88 -6.37
C ALA A 149 -9.27 5.28 -6.52
N GLY A 150 -8.33 5.70 -5.68
CA GLY A 150 -6.98 5.16 -5.67
C GLY A 150 -6.24 5.54 -6.95
N GLY A 151 -5.70 4.53 -7.65
CA GLY A 151 -4.88 4.68 -8.85
C GLY A 151 -3.43 4.31 -8.60
N ASN A 152 -2.51 4.93 -9.34
CA ASN A 152 -1.07 4.69 -9.26
C ASN A 152 -0.34 5.94 -8.73
N LEU A 153 -0.19 6.02 -7.40
CA LEU A 153 0.76 6.92 -6.78
C LEU A 153 2.18 6.57 -7.26
N ALA A 154 3.02 7.57 -7.51
CA ALA A 154 4.42 7.36 -7.87
C ALA A 154 5.32 8.29 -7.06
N CYS A 155 6.60 7.93 -6.93
CA CYS A 155 7.61 8.85 -6.43
C CYS A 155 7.93 9.92 -7.49
N GLN A 156 8.21 11.17 -7.08
CA GLN A 156 8.81 12.15 -8.01
C GLN A 156 10.27 11.77 -8.31
N GLY A 157 10.78 12.17 -9.48
CA GLY A 157 12.13 11.79 -9.93
C GLY A 157 13.29 12.42 -9.17
N ASP A 158 13.01 13.19 -8.11
CA ASP A 158 13.97 13.71 -7.12
C ASP A 158 13.73 13.15 -5.71
N CYS A 159 12.76 12.24 -5.54
CA CYS A 159 12.37 11.60 -4.28
C CYS A 159 11.88 12.55 -3.16
N MET A 160 11.71 13.85 -3.44
CA MET A 160 11.34 14.87 -2.44
C MET A 160 9.83 14.99 -2.22
N ALA A 161 9.01 14.39 -3.09
CA ALA A 161 7.55 14.43 -3.03
C ALA A 161 6.93 13.26 -3.80
N PHE A 162 5.63 13.02 -3.56
CA PHE A 162 4.84 12.09 -4.36
C PHE A 162 4.25 12.74 -5.60
N ASN A 163 3.96 11.92 -6.61
CA ASN A 163 3.36 12.29 -7.88
C ASN A 163 1.96 11.66 -7.96
N THR A 164 0.94 12.49 -7.75
CA THR A 164 -0.48 12.09 -7.75
C THR A 164 -1.13 12.12 -9.14
N ASN A 165 -0.40 12.41 -10.21
CA ASN A 165 -0.98 12.44 -11.58
C ASN A 165 -1.50 11.08 -12.08
N GLY A 166 -1.12 9.97 -11.41
CA GLY A 166 -1.68 8.64 -11.65
C GLY A 166 -2.81 8.24 -10.70
N CYS A 167 -3.12 9.09 -9.71
CA CYS A 167 -4.28 8.90 -8.83
C CYS A 167 -5.56 9.45 -9.49
N THR A 168 -6.71 8.94 -9.07
CA THR A 168 -8.01 9.28 -9.65
C THR A 168 -9.11 9.22 -8.59
N ASN A 169 -10.18 10.00 -8.80
CA ASN A 169 -11.46 9.85 -8.10
C ASN A 169 -12.50 9.08 -8.95
N TRP A 170 -12.21 8.90 -10.24
CA TRP A 170 -13.06 8.21 -11.19
C TRP A 170 -12.70 6.73 -11.30
N PHE A 171 -13.67 5.88 -10.94
CA PHE A 171 -13.70 4.46 -11.24
C PHE A 171 -14.36 4.27 -12.61
N CYS A 172 -13.69 3.66 -13.59
CA CYS A 172 -14.20 3.58 -14.96
C CYS A 172 -14.26 2.15 -15.51
N SER A 173 -15.26 1.90 -16.36
CA SER A 173 -15.35 0.73 -17.23
C SER A 173 -15.52 1.18 -18.69
N THR A 174 -14.88 0.46 -19.62
CA THR A 174 -14.95 0.72 -21.07
C THR A 174 -15.45 -0.54 -21.81
N PRO A 175 -16.73 -0.91 -21.67
CA PRO A 175 -17.21 -2.23 -22.07
C PRO A 175 -17.46 -2.38 -23.58
N HIS A 176 -17.52 -1.27 -24.33
CA HIS A 176 -17.84 -1.22 -25.78
C HIS A 176 -19.04 -2.10 -26.16
N SER A 177 -20.08 -2.12 -25.31
CA SER A 177 -21.20 -3.06 -25.41
C SER A 177 -22.34 -2.47 -26.22
N SER A 178 -22.96 -3.28 -27.08
CA SER A 178 -24.11 -2.87 -27.91
C SER A 178 -25.28 -2.45 -27.03
N ILE A 179 -25.96 -1.37 -27.41
CA ILE A 179 -27.27 -0.94 -26.92
C ILE A 179 -28.19 -1.05 -28.14
N GLY A 180 -29.20 -1.91 -28.10
CA GLY A 180 -29.97 -2.25 -29.32
C GLY A 180 -29.18 -3.05 -30.37
N PRO A 181 -29.68 -3.21 -31.61
CA PRO A 181 -30.75 -2.42 -32.24
C PRO A 181 -32.16 -3.07 -32.25
N ASP A 182 -32.37 -4.12 -31.46
CA ASP A 182 -33.70 -4.72 -31.25
C ASP A 182 -34.33 -4.12 -29.98
N ALA A 183 -35.67 -3.96 -29.95
CA ALA A 183 -36.36 -3.39 -28.78
C ALA A 183 -36.27 -4.27 -27.51
N ASP A 184 -36.42 -3.61 -26.36
CA ASP A 184 -36.35 -4.19 -25.01
C ASP A 184 -34.99 -4.88 -24.70
N ILE A 185 -33.92 -4.44 -25.37
CA ILE A 185 -32.54 -4.90 -25.10
C ILE A 185 -31.97 -4.16 -23.89
N LEU A 186 -31.74 -4.93 -22.82
CA LEU A 186 -31.09 -4.47 -21.60
C LEU A 186 -29.57 -4.74 -21.68
N THR A 187 -28.81 -3.67 -21.88
CA THR A 187 -27.35 -3.64 -21.77
C THR A 187 -26.97 -3.42 -20.31
N ILE A 188 -26.08 -4.27 -19.79
CA ILE A 188 -25.66 -4.28 -18.40
C ILE A 188 -24.15 -4.26 -18.36
N ASP A 189 -23.57 -3.36 -17.57
CA ASP A 189 -22.17 -3.45 -17.18
C ASP A 189 -22.02 -3.29 -15.65
N THR A 190 -20.94 -3.84 -15.10
CA THR A 190 -20.68 -3.86 -13.65
C THR A 190 -19.25 -3.46 -13.34
N LEU A 191 -19.11 -2.56 -12.37
CA LEU A 191 -17.86 -1.95 -11.95
C LEU A 191 -17.70 -2.17 -10.44
N THR A 192 -16.75 -3.02 -10.05
CA THR A 192 -16.36 -3.16 -8.64
C THR A 192 -15.39 -2.05 -8.29
N ALA A 193 -15.80 -1.14 -7.40
CA ALA A 193 -15.00 -0.01 -6.99
C ALA A 193 -14.03 -0.44 -5.87
N PRO A 194 -12.70 -0.26 -6.00
CA PRO A 194 -11.76 -0.47 -4.90
C PRO A 194 -11.83 0.62 -3.80
N ILE A 195 -13.04 1.04 -3.40
CA ILE A 195 -13.22 2.01 -2.30
C ILE A 195 -12.64 1.48 -0.98
N ARG A 196 -12.11 2.41 -0.18
CA ARG A 196 -11.57 2.11 1.15
C ARG A 196 -12.71 1.79 2.12
N PRO A 197 -12.71 0.63 2.81
CA PRO A 197 -13.79 0.26 3.71
C PRO A 197 -13.81 1.10 4.99
N GLY A 198 -14.99 1.26 5.59
CA GLY A 198 -15.18 1.92 6.89
C GLY A 198 -15.35 3.45 6.81
N TYR A 199 -15.68 3.96 5.63
CA TYR A 199 -16.07 5.35 5.36
C TYR A 199 -17.54 5.37 4.91
N PHE A 200 -18.04 6.53 4.52
CA PHE A 200 -19.39 6.71 4.00
C PHE A 200 -19.35 7.57 2.74
N ILE A 201 -20.21 7.29 1.77
CA ILE A 201 -20.34 8.10 0.56
C ILE A 201 -20.84 9.50 0.94
N THR A 202 -20.11 10.55 0.60
CA THR A 202 -20.53 11.95 0.79
C THR A 202 -21.04 12.61 -0.47
N ASP A 203 -20.51 12.22 -1.62
CA ASP A 203 -20.90 12.65 -2.96
C ASP A 203 -20.75 11.49 -3.98
N LEU A 204 -21.52 11.54 -5.07
CA LEU A 204 -21.51 10.55 -6.13
C LEU A 204 -21.84 11.19 -7.50
N ASN A 205 -20.83 11.31 -8.38
CA ASN A 205 -21.03 11.71 -9.78
C ASN A 205 -20.95 10.51 -10.72
N VAL A 206 -21.65 10.56 -11.86
CA VAL A 206 -21.71 9.43 -12.82
C VAL A 206 -21.42 9.93 -14.24
N PHE A 207 -20.25 9.58 -14.78
CA PHE A 207 -19.92 9.88 -16.17
C PHE A 207 -20.45 8.79 -17.09
N ILE A 208 -21.08 9.18 -18.21
CA ILE A 208 -21.53 8.27 -19.26
C ILE A 208 -21.07 8.80 -20.61
N HIS A 209 -20.40 7.92 -21.37
CA HIS A 209 -20.12 8.08 -22.79
C HIS A 209 -20.73 6.91 -23.56
N ALA A 210 -21.80 7.18 -24.29
CA ALA A 210 -22.51 6.20 -25.08
C ALA A 210 -22.95 6.79 -26.42
N THR A 211 -22.87 6.00 -27.49
CA THR A 211 -23.59 6.33 -28.73
C THR A 211 -25.00 5.75 -28.67
N HIS A 212 -25.97 6.48 -29.22
CA HIS A 212 -27.32 5.98 -29.47
C HIS A 212 -28.02 6.85 -30.51
N SER A 213 -28.70 6.20 -31.45
CA SER A 213 -29.67 6.87 -32.32
C SER A 213 -30.93 7.15 -31.51
N TYR A 214 -31.28 8.42 -31.30
CA TYR A 214 -32.40 8.88 -30.45
C TYR A 214 -32.26 8.55 -28.96
N LEU A 215 -32.43 9.59 -28.12
CA LEU A 215 -32.36 9.48 -26.66
C LEU A 215 -33.74 9.22 -26.02
N GLU A 216 -34.84 9.50 -26.74
CA GLU A 216 -36.21 9.14 -26.33
C GLU A 216 -36.50 7.64 -26.28
N ASP A 217 -35.54 6.82 -26.70
CA ASP A 217 -35.69 5.38 -26.81
C ASP A 217 -34.95 4.62 -25.69
N ILE A 218 -34.05 5.29 -24.93
CA ILE A 218 -33.26 4.67 -23.86
C ILE A 218 -33.66 5.10 -22.44
N VAL A 219 -33.55 4.16 -21.50
CA VAL A 219 -33.68 4.38 -20.06
C VAL A 219 -32.38 3.98 -19.39
N ILE A 220 -31.78 4.89 -18.61
CA ILE A 220 -30.51 4.64 -17.91
C ILE A 220 -30.75 4.60 -16.41
N SER A 221 -30.29 3.53 -15.76
CA SER A 221 -30.38 3.36 -14.30
C SER A 221 -29.04 2.96 -13.70
N LEU A 222 -28.70 3.56 -12.56
CA LEU A 222 -27.59 3.14 -11.72
C LEU A 222 -28.12 2.30 -10.56
N ARG A 223 -27.35 1.27 -10.16
CA ARG A 223 -27.63 0.40 -9.01
C ARG A 223 -26.37 0.16 -8.20
N HIS A 224 -26.45 0.34 -6.89
CA HIS A 224 -25.52 -0.26 -5.94
C HIS A 224 -25.97 -1.71 -5.68
N VAL A 225 -25.14 -2.69 -6.05
CA VAL A 225 -25.55 -4.12 -6.11
C VAL A 225 -25.81 -4.69 -4.73
N GLU A 226 -24.97 -4.37 -3.75
CA GLU A 226 -24.96 -4.96 -2.41
C GLU A 226 -26.16 -4.48 -1.58
N SER A 227 -26.47 -3.17 -1.61
CA SER A 227 -27.68 -2.62 -0.98
C SER A 227 -28.97 -2.94 -1.75
N GLY A 228 -28.86 -3.24 -3.05
CA GLY A 228 -29.99 -3.36 -3.97
C GLY A 228 -30.65 -2.02 -4.33
N THR A 229 -30.13 -0.90 -3.83
CA THR A 229 -30.62 0.45 -4.13
C THR A 229 -30.37 0.79 -5.59
N SER A 230 -31.35 1.40 -6.25
CA SER A 230 -31.25 1.80 -7.64
C SER A 230 -32.09 3.02 -7.94
N MET A 231 -31.61 3.84 -8.87
CA MET A 231 -32.27 5.05 -9.34
C MET A 231 -32.11 5.22 -10.85
N ARG A 232 -32.98 6.02 -11.47
CA ARG A 232 -32.85 6.45 -12.86
C ARG A 232 -32.00 7.71 -13.00
N LEU A 233 -31.06 7.67 -13.94
CA LEU A 233 -30.30 8.85 -14.37
C LEU A 233 -31.07 9.65 -15.43
N GLN A 234 -31.74 8.96 -16.36
CA GLN A 234 -32.66 9.54 -17.35
C GLN A 234 -33.69 8.49 -17.81
N ASP A 235 -34.85 8.94 -18.30
CA ASP A 235 -35.94 8.10 -18.81
C ASP A 235 -36.52 8.74 -20.08
N LYS A 236 -35.96 8.36 -21.24
CA LYS A 236 -36.44 8.81 -22.56
C LYS A 236 -36.38 10.31 -22.78
N ASP A 237 -35.37 10.94 -22.19
CA ASP A 237 -35.15 12.37 -22.25
C ASP A 237 -34.55 12.79 -23.60
N CYS A 238 -34.58 14.10 -23.86
CA CYS A 238 -33.93 14.74 -25.02
C CYS A 238 -34.42 14.37 -26.43
N GLY A 239 -35.46 13.53 -26.57
CA GLY A 239 -36.17 13.39 -27.83
C GLY A 239 -35.32 12.76 -28.93
N SER A 240 -35.46 13.30 -30.15
CA SER A 240 -34.72 12.86 -31.33
C SER A 240 -33.26 13.36 -31.41
N LEU A 241 -32.63 13.69 -30.29
CA LEU A 241 -31.17 13.93 -30.23
C LEU A 241 -30.43 12.60 -30.11
N ASN A 242 -29.14 12.57 -30.41
CA ASN A 242 -28.33 11.34 -30.43
C ASN A 242 -27.14 11.47 -29.49
N ASP A 243 -26.66 10.34 -28.98
CA ASP A 243 -25.41 10.18 -28.22
C ASP A 243 -25.34 10.96 -26.89
N ILE A 244 -24.51 10.46 -25.96
CA ILE A 244 -24.30 11.02 -24.62
C ILE A 244 -22.81 11.11 -24.35
N MET A 245 -22.35 12.25 -23.84
CA MET A 245 -21.03 12.39 -23.22
C MET A 245 -21.14 13.38 -22.05
N ALA A 246 -21.66 12.92 -20.92
CA ALA A 246 -22.09 13.78 -19.82
C ALA A 246 -21.77 13.21 -18.44
N ILE A 247 -21.72 14.10 -17.44
CA ILE A 247 -21.61 13.78 -16.02
C ILE A 247 -22.97 14.05 -15.37
N TYR A 248 -23.55 13.04 -14.73
CA TYR A 248 -24.73 13.19 -13.89
C TYR A 248 -24.28 13.50 -12.46
N ASP A 249 -24.80 14.58 -11.91
CA ASP A 249 -24.33 15.29 -10.71
C ASP A 249 -25.54 16.05 -10.13
N GLN A 250 -25.77 16.01 -8.81
CA GLN A 250 -26.96 16.62 -8.19
C GLN A 250 -26.83 18.13 -7.86
N GLU A 251 -25.63 18.71 -7.97
CA GLU A 251 -25.31 20.13 -7.87
C GLU A 251 -25.40 20.86 -9.22
N ALA A 252 -25.55 20.11 -10.33
CA ALA A 252 -25.75 20.62 -11.67
C ALA A 252 -26.94 21.59 -11.79
N THR A 253 -26.89 22.51 -12.75
CA THR A 253 -27.92 23.57 -12.88
C THR A 253 -29.12 23.21 -13.78
N ASP A 254 -28.96 22.23 -14.66
CA ASP A 254 -29.90 21.97 -15.76
C ASP A 254 -30.34 20.49 -15.80
N PHE A 255 -31.65 20.28 -15.94
CA PHE A 255 -32.33 18.98 -15.83
C PHE A 255 -32.83 18.44 -17.17
N PRO A 256 -32.44 17.19 -17.48
CA PRO A 256 -31.16 16.95 -18.14
C PRO A 256 -30.92 17.94 -19.29
N ALA A 257 -29.70 18.46 -19.42
CA ALA A 257 -29.39 19.54 -20.37
C ALA A 257 -29.37 19.06 -21.83
N CYS A 258 -30.55 18.89 -22.42
CA CYS A 258 -30.70 18.50 -23.81
C CYS A 258 -30.19 19.61 -24.75
N ASN A 259 -29.05 19.39 -25.42
CA ASN A 259 -28.44 20.40 -26.26
C ASN A 259 -28.60 20.09 -27.77
N PRO A 260 -29.62 20.64 -28.46
CA PRO A 260 -29.83 20.39 -29.88
C PRO A 260 -28.82 21.09 -30.80
N SER A 261 -27.85 21.82 -30.25
CA SER A 261 -26.76 22.48 -31.00
C SER A 261 -25.38 21.86 -30.74
N ALA A 262 -25.33 20.83 -29.88
CA ALA A 262 -24.13 20.12 -29.45
C ALA A 262 -23.59 19.10 -30.45
N GLN A 263 -22.49 18.46 -30.06
CA GLN A 263 -22.05 17.21 -30.66
C GLN A 263 -22.83 16.00 -30.09
N PHE A 264 -23.20 16.03 -28.81
CA PHE A 264 -23.93 14.97 -28.11
C PHE A 264 -25.28 15.51 -27.59
N GLY A 265 -26.34 14.72 -27.64
CA GLY A 265 -27.68 15.14 -27.22
C GLY A 265 -27.78 15.52 -25.75
N VAL A 266 -26.97 14.88 -24.92
CA VAL A 266 -26.66 15.26 -23.53
C VAL A 266 -25.14 15.38 -23.41
N GLU A 267 -24.66 16.55 -22.99
CA GLU A 267 -23.23 16.85 -22.78
C GLU A 267 -23.03 17.67 -21.49
N ASP A 268 -21.76 17.90 -21.12
CA ASP A 268 -21.34 18.59 -19.90
C ASP A 268 -21.91 17.94 -18.61
N THR A 269 -22.17 18.74 -17.57
CA THR A 269 -22.66 18.28 -16.26
C THR A 269 -24.15 18.56 -16.11
N VAL A 270 -24.96 17.54 -15.80
CA VAL A 270 -26.43 17.57 -15.85
C VAL A 270 -27.07 16.96 -14.61
N LEU A 271 -28.26 17.45 -14.24
CA LEU A 271 -29.03 16.86 -13.14
C LEU A 271 -29.60 15.49 -13.56
N PRO A 272 -29.50 14.46 -12.69
CA PRO A 272 -30.18 13.19 -12.89
C PRO A 272 -31.70 13.30 -12.67
N LEU A 273 -32.45 12.38 -13.28
CA LEU A 273 -33.91 12.27 -13.15
C LEU A 273 -34.36 11.98 -11.71
N GLU A 274 -33.69 11.05 -11.04
CA GLU A 274 -33.83 10.76 -9.61
C GLU A 274 -32.54 11.23 -8.89
N SER A 275 -32.60 11.56 -7.60
CA SER A 275 -31.45 12.20 -6.92
C SER A 275 -30.37 11.20 -6.51
N LEU A 276 -29.12 11.47 -6.91
CA LEU A 276 -27.91 10.72 -6.52
C LEU A 276 -27.64 10.73 -5.00
N ASN A 277 -28.17 11.73 -4.28
CA ASN A 277 -28.22 11.78 -2.81
C ASN A 277 -28.88 10.54 -2.16
N LEU A 278 -29.57 9.69 -2.92
CA LEU A 278 -30.04 8.38 -2.48
C LEU A 278 -28.91 7.45 -2.00
N TYR A 279 -27.67 7.66 -2.48
CA TYR A 279 -26.49 6.87 -2.11
C TYR A 279 -25.62 7.50 -1.02
N VAL A 280 -25.82 8.79 -0.74
CA VAL A 280 -25.08 9.51 0.31
C VAL A 280 -25.42 8.89 1.68
N GLY A 281 -24.38 8.69 2.49
CA GLY A 281 -24.44 7.99 3.77
C GLY A 281 -24.40 6.46 3.67
N MET A 282 -24.35 5.85 2.49
CA MET A 282 -24.06 4.41 2.44
C MET A 282 -22.64 4.12 2.95
N PRO A 283 -22.44 3.09 3.79
CA PRO A 283 -21.11 2.69 4.23
C PRO A 283 -20.33 2.13 3.03
N SER A 284 -19.05 2.48 2.94
CA SER A 284 -18.14 1.88 1.97
C SER A 284 -17.60 0.55 2.49
N GLU A 285 -17.68 -0.47 1.65
CA GLU A 285 -17.10 -1.80 1.90
C GLU A 285 -16.16 -2.23 0.76
N ALA A 286 -15.17 -3.05 1.12
CA ALA A 286 -14.13 -3.46 0.19
C ALA A 286 -14.69 -4.43 -0.87
N GLY A 287 -14.90 -3.92 -2.09
CA GLY A 287 -15.46 -4.68 -3.21
C GLY A 287 -16.91 -4.37 -3.54
N ASP A 288 -17.46 -3.25 -3.03
CA ASP A 288 -18.76 -2.74 -3.47
C ASP A 288 -18.84 -2.60 -4.99
N THR A 289 -19.98 -3.02 -5.54
CA THR A 289 -20.17 -3.15 -6.98
C THR A 289 -21.31 -2.27 -7.47
N TRP A 290 -20.96 -1.39 -8.40
CA TRP A 290 -21.91 -0.57 -9.14
C TRP A 290 -22.32 -1.25 -10.42
N ARG A 291 -23.57 -1.08 -10.82
CA ARG A 291 -24.15 -1.68 -12.01
C ARG A 291 -24.92 -0.63 -12.80
N LEU A 292 -24.51 -0.42 -14.04
CA LEU A 292 -25.20 0.44 -14.99
C LEU A 292 -26.13 -0.43 -15.85
N ASP A 293 -27.40 -0.02 -15.90
CA ASP A 293 -28.42 -0.56 -16.79
C ASP A 293 -28.73 0.48 -17.88
N ILE A 294 -28.63 0.09 -19.15
CA ILE A 294 -29.16 0.85 -20.27
C ILE A 294 -30.17 -0.05 -20.99
N LEU A 295 -31.45 0.33 -20.92
CA LEU A 295 -32.52 -0.35 -21.61
C LEU A 295 -32.88 0.43 -22.86
N ASP A 296 -32.61 -0.14 -24.03
CA ASP A 296 -33.25 0.26 -25.29
C ASP A 296 -34.69 -0.29 -25.31
N THR A 297 -35.64 0.53 -25.76
CA THR A 297 -37.07 0.22 -25.75
C THR A 297 -37.76 0.35 -27.11
N PHE A 298 -37.02 0.61 -28.19
CA PHE A 298 -37.54 0.68 -29.55
C PHE A 298 -36.70 -0.13 -30.55
N ASP A 299 -37.24 -0.33 -31.75
CA ASP A 299 -36.64 -1.19 -32.78
C ASP A 299 -35.95 -0.35 -33.86
N ASN A 300 -34.77 -0.80 -34.31
CA ASN A 300 -33.96 -0.33 -35.45
C ASN A 300 -33.11 0.94 -35.21
N ASP A 301 -33.27 1.60 -34.08
CA ASP A 301 -32.32 2.50 -33.46
C ASP A 301 -31.18 1.72 -32.76
N GLY A 302 -30.37 2.33 -31.90
CA GLY A 302 -29.25 1.64 -31.26
C GLY A 302 -27.91 2.39 -31.27
N GLY A 303 -26.92 1.82 -30.56
CA GLY A 303 -25.56 2.31 -30.44
C GLY A 303 -24.68 1.47 -29.50
N THR A 304 -23.83 2.12 -28.73
CA THR A 304 -22.76 1.48 -27.92
C THR A 304 -22.51 2.20 -26.60
N LEU A 305 -22.42 1.45 -25.49
CA LEU A 305 -21.82 1.93 -24.26
C LEU A 305 -20.30 1.89 -24.40
N GLU A 306 -19.70 3.03 -24.73
CA GLU A 306 -18.25 3.17 -24.94
C GLU A 306 -17.51 3.21 -23.61
N ALA A 307 -17.97 4.03 -22.67
CA ALA A 307 -17.44 4.11 -21.31
C ALA A 307 -18.49 4.60 -20.31
N TRP A 308 -18.34 4.20 -19.05
CA TRP A 308 -18.98 4.88 -17.93
C TRP A 308 -18.05 4.87 -16.72
N CYS A 309 -18.23 5.85 -15.83
CA CYS A 309 -17.47 5.95 -14.60
C CYS A 309 -18.37 6.41 -13.45
N VAL A 310 -17.98 6.06 -12.22
CA VAL A 310 -18.48 6.72 -11.01
C VAL A 310 -17.34 7.47 -10.33
N GLU A 311 -17.61 8.66 -9.85
CA GLU A 311 -16.76 9.40 -8.93
C GLU A 311 -17.44 9.31 -7.56
N ILE A 312 -16.76 8.79 -6.55
CA ILE A 312 -17.32 8.59 -5.21
C ILE A 312 -16.44 9.38 -4.25
N GLU A 313 -17.00 10.38 -3.57
CA GLU A 313 -16.31 11.01 -2.45
C GLU A 313 -16.59 10.22 -1.17
N LEU A 314 -15.54 9.97 -0.38
CA LEU A 314 -15.63 9.24 0.88
C LEU A 314 -15.33 10.18 2.06
N GLY A 315 -16.32 10.39 2.90
CA GLY A 315 -16.15 11.01 4.21
C GLY A 315 -16.04 9.95 5.31
N THR A 316 -15.30 10.25 6.37
CA THR A 316 -15.69 9.69 7.66
C THR A 316 -17.05 10.28 7.99
N MET A 317 -18.01 9.47 8.46
CA MET A 317 -19.05 10.03 9.33
C MET A 317 -18.30 10.61 10.53
N GLU A 318 -18.16 11.94 10.55
CA GLU A 318 -18.29 12.64 11.81
C GLU A 318 -19.60 12.12 12.42
N ILE A 319 -19.48 11.49 13.58
CA ILE A 319 -20.65 11.06 14.32
C ILE A 319 -21.31 12.38 14.74
N SER A 320 -22.34 12.81 14.00
CA SER A 320 -23.17 13.94 14.37
C SER A 320 -23.51 13.80 15.85
N GLU A 321 -23.00 14.72 16.66
CA GLU A 321 -23.28 14.71 18.10
C GLU A 321 -24.73 15.16 18.25
N CYS A 322 -25.63 14.19 18.41
CA CYS A 322 -27.05 14.44 18.57
C CYS A 322 -27.34 15.67 19.47
N GLY A 323 -27.90 16.70 18.87
CA GLY A 323 -28.01 18.06 19.37
C GLY A 323 -27.22 19.13 18.58
N ASP A 324 -26.81 18.87 17.33
CA ASP A 324 -26.12 19.85 16.47
C ASP A 324 -27.10 20.84 15.80
N GLY A 325 -28.39 20.47 15.71
CA GLY A 325 -29.50 21.24 15.19
C GLY A 325 -29.92 20.96 13.75
N VAL A 326 -29.35 19.94 13.09
CA VAL A 326 -29.65 19.51 11.71
C VAL A 326 -29.83 17.99 11.68
N ALA A 327 -30.92 17.49 11.09
CA ALA A 327 -31.14 16.04 11.00
C ALA A 327 -30.22 15.42 9.94
N ASN A 328 -29.08 14.88 10.37
CA ASN A 328 -28.03 14.35 9.50
C ASN A 328 -28.26 12.87 9.14
N PHE A 329 -27.46 12.32 8.23
CA PHE A 329 -27.57 10.91 7.87
C PHE A 329 -27.19 9.98 9.05
N GLY A 330 -28.06 9.01 9.33
CA GLY A 330 -27.91 8.09 10.47
C GLY A 330 -28.70 8.51 11.71
N GLU A 331 -29.24 9.71 11.71
CA GLU A 331 -30.22 10.22 12.68
C GLU A 331 -31.64 10.08 12.11
N ASP A 332 -32.63 9.80 12.96
CA ASP A 332 -34.04 9.97 12.58
C ASP A 332 -34.41 11.48 12.54
N CYS A 333 -33.74 12.28 13.37
CA CYS A 333 -33.99 13.69 13.63
C CYS A 333 -32.84 14.31 14.44
N ASP A 334 -32.74 15.64 14.54
CA ASP A 334 -31.92 16.33 15.55
C ASP A 334 -32.70 17.47 16.19
N GLY A 335 -32.93 17.38 17.51
CA GLY A 335 -33.47 18.49 18.31
C GLY A 335 -34.85 19.00 17.87
N LEU A 336 -34.87 20.02 17.01
CA LEU A 336 -36.08 20.58 16.38
C LEU A 336 -36.18 20.30 14.88
N ASP A 337 -35.09 19.87 14.23
CA ASP A 337 -35.15 19.34 12.88
C ASP A 337 -35.63 17.89 12.92
N LEU A 338 -36.85 17.67 12.44
CA LEU A 338 -37.47 16.34 12.40
C LEU A 338 -37.41 15.73 11.00
N GLY A 339 -36.54 16.22 10.10
CA GLY A 339 -36.49 15.73 8.70
C GLY A 339 -37.82 15.91 7.96
N GLY A 340 -38.60 16.93 8.33
CA GLY A 340 -39.97 17.16 7.87
C GLY A 340 -41.01 16.13 8.32
N LYS A 341 -40.69 15.23 9.26
CA LYS A 341 -41.61 14.22 9.80
C LYS A 341 -42.53 14.77 10.89
N ASP A 342 -43.67 14.13 11.02
CA ASP A 342 -44.64 14.33 12.09
C ASP A 342 -45.14 12.99 12.66
N CYS A 343 -45.96 13.05 13.72
CA CYS A 343 -46.53 11.86 14.36
C CYS A 343 -47.29 10.93 13.40
N PHE A 344 -47.96 11.46 12.37
CA PHE A 344 -48.71 10.66 11.41
C PHE A 344 -47.76 9.89 10.47
N SER A 345 -46.61 10.49 10.14
CA SER A 345 -45.60 9.88 9.26
C SER A 345 -44.78 8.76 9.93
N VAL A 346 -44.62 8.78 11.25
CA VAL A 346 -43.79 7.80 11.99
C VAL A 346 -44.58 6.80 12.83
N ASN A 347 -45.82 7.12 13.22
CA ASN A 347 -46.70 6.21 13.97
C ASN A 347 -48.04 6.05 13.25
N PRO A 348 -48.30 4.90 12.59
CA PRO A 348 -49.53 4.66 11.82
C PRO A 348 -50.84 4.73 12.62
N ASN A 349 -50.79 4.76 13.95
CA ASN A 349 -51.96 4.88 14.81
C ASN A 349 -52.17 6.31 15.35
N ALA A 350 -51.25 7.25 15.10
CA ALA A 350 -51.38 8.61 15.62
C ALA A 350 -52.51 9.37 14.92
N VAL A 351 -53.35 10.03 15.73
CA VAL A 351 -54.39 10.97 15.28
C VAL A 351 -54.00 12.44 15.51
N GLY A 352 -52.82 12.68 16.10
CA GLY A 352 -52.24 13.99 16.33
C GLY A 352 -51.09 13.95 17.35
N GLY A 353 -50.86 15.08 18.03
CA GLY A 353 -49.80 15.22 19.04
C GLY A 353 -48.60 16.01 18.54
N THR A 354 -47.46 15.83 19.20
CA THR A 354 -46.19 16.47 18.84
C THR A 354 -45.10 15.41 18.83
N LEU A 355 -44.43 15.27 17.68
CA LEU A 355 -43.25 14.45 17.53
C LEU A 355 -42.06 15.21 18.10
N ALA A 356 -41.16 14.52 18.79
CA ALA A 356 -39.92 15.07 19.31
C ALA A 356 -38.74 14.18 18.89
N CYS A 357 -37.53 14.71 19.07
CA CYS A 357 -36.31 13.94 18.95
C CYS A 357 -35.73 13.64 20.34
N ASP A 358 -35.23 12.43 20.55
CA ASP A 358 -34.56 12.05 21.80
C ASP A 358 -33.05 12.34 21.77
N ALA A 359 -32.37 12.12 22.91
CA ALA A 359 -30.93 12.38 23.05
C ALA A 359 -30.02 11.33 22.38
N PHE A 360 -30.60 10.41 21.61
CA PHE A 360 -29.91 9.45 20.75
C PHE A 360 -30.33 9.62 19.28
N CYS A 361 -30.99 10.75 18.99
CA CYS A 361 -31.47 11.15 17.67
C CYS A 361 -32.40 10.12 17.03
N GLN A 362 -33.28 9.55 17.87
CA GLN A 362 -34.42 8.73 17.48
C GLN A 362 -35.73 9.47 17.68
N PHE A 363 -36.75 9.10 16.90
CA PHE A 363 -38.10 9.67 17.04
C PHE A 363 -38.77 9.34 18.39
N ASP A 364 -38.87 10.31 19.29
CA ASP A 364 -39.69 10.21 20.50
C ASP A 364 -41.18 10.38 20.15
N THR A 365 -41.85 9.25 19.98
CA THR A 365 -43.30 9.18 19.74
C THR A 365 -44.15 9.26 21.00
N SER A 366 -43.57 9.47 22.20
CA SER A 366 -44.33 9.56 23.46
C SER A 366 -45.24 10.81 23.53
N GLY A 367 -44.92 11.85 22.77
CA GLY A 367 -45.76 13.04 22.57
C GLY A 367 -46.86 12.88 21.52
N CYS A 368 -46.90 11.77 20.79
CA CYS A 368 -47.92 11.47 19.80
C CYS A 368 -49.22 10.95 20.45
N ILE A 369 -50.37 11.42 19.96
CA ILE A 369 -51.69 11.04 20.46
C ILE A 369 -52.25 9.92 19.55
N PRO A 370 -52.50 8.70 20.07
CA PRO A 370 -53.16 7.61 19.35
C PRO A 370 -54.68 7.73 19.32
#